data_AF-A0AB39J5L3-F1
#
_entry.id   AF-A0AB39J5L3-F1
#
_cell.length_a   1.000
_cell.length_b   1.000
_cell.length_c   1.000
_cell.angle_alpha   90.00
_cell.angle_beta   90.00
_cell.angle_gamma   90.00
#
_symmetry.space_group_name_H-M   'P 1'
#
loop_
_entity.id
_entity.type
_entity.pdbx_description
1 polymer ?
#
loop_
_entity_poly.entity_id
_entity_poly.type
_entity_poly.pdbx_seq_one_letter_code
_entity_poly.pdbx_strand_id
1 'polypeptide(L)'
;MKTVYKMLLGALLGFLGAYCLLASEFEMTLLQTAFEATLVITGLTVLFIIYCFSGISRMKKRVSLSVSGDEEDELEVKQYRTFTDVTLANTVSTILSIIAIGISIVTEQPLWLILTNAALFLITVILSYVSISVLKLVYPNRHLPSPTDKDYGKKLLAISDEGEKHVMLDGLFHTFQMMNILLTGAMFILIVYSLGANHSQLFSIIVVGLVLIILNAYYMLKIRNR
;
A
#
# COMPACT_ATOMS: atom_id res chain seq x y z
N MET A 1 13.82 -33.01 1.23
CA MET A 1 12.94 -33.71 2.20
C MET A 1 12.39 -32.81 3.31
N LYS A 2 13.22 -31.99 4.00
CA LYS A 2 12.74 -31.08 5.07
C LYS A 2 11.71 -30.03 4.62
N THR A 3 11.82 -29.51 3.40
CA THR A 3 10.90 -28.49 2.86
C THR A 3 9.52 -29.06 2.52
N VAL A 4 9.48 -30.25 1.92
CA VAL A 4 8.22 -30.94 1.56
C VAL A 4 7.45 -31.33 2.82
N TYR A 5 8.15 -31.79 3.86
CA TYR A 5 7.53 -32.07 5.17
C TYR A 5 6.91 -30.81 5.79
N LYS A 6 7.60 -29.67 5.76
CA LYS A 6 7.05 -28.38 6.24
C LYS A 6 5.83 -27.91 5.44
N MET A 7 5.83 -28.13 4.12
CA MET A 7 4.67 -27.81 3.27
C MET A 7 3.48 -28.71 3.57
N LEU A 8 3.70 -30.02 3.74
CA LEU A 8 2.63 -30.96 4.11
C LEU A 8 2.07 -30.70 5.51
N LEU A 9 2.94 -30.34 6.46
CA LEU A 9 2.52 -29.98 7.83
C LEU A 9 1.75 -28.65 7.85
N GLY A 10 2.18 -27.68 7.04
CA GLY A 10 1.47 -26.42 6.83
C GLY A 10 0.10 -26.62 6.16
N ALA A 11 0.02 -27.52 5.18
CA ALA A 11 -1.24 -27.90 4.54
C ALA A 11 -2.17 -28.63 5.51
N LEU A 12 -1.65 -29.52 6.36
CA LEU A 12 -2.42 -30.25 7.38
C LEU A 12 -2.94 -29.29 8.47
N LEU A 13 -2.10 -28.38 8.96
CA LEU A 13 -2.50 -27.36 9.93
C LEU A 13 -3.47 -26.35 9.33
N GLY A 14 -3.29 -25.97 8.05
CA GLY A 14 -4.22 -25.13 7.32
C GLY A 14 -5.58 -25.80 7.11
N PHE A 15 -5.59 -27.10 6.80
CA PHE A 15 -6.80 -27.90 6.67
C PHE A 15 -7.52 -28.07 8.02
N LEU A 16 -6.80 -28.38 9.10
CA LEU A 16 -7.38 -28.48 10.44
C LEU A 16 -7.89 -27.14 10.97
N GLY A 17 -7.18 -26.04 10.68
CA GLY A 17 -7.63 -24.69 10.97
C GLY A 17 -8.91 -24.33 10.22
N ALA A 18 -8.96 -24.63 8.91
CA ALA A 18 -10.16 -24.44 8.11
C ALA A 18 -11.33 -25.31 8.59
N TYR A 19 -11.07 -26.56 9.00
CA TYR A 19 -12.08 -27.46 9.55
C TYR A 19 -12.64 -26.99 10.90
N CYS A 20 -11.79 -26.46 11.79
CA CYS A 20 -12.24 -25.87 13.05
C CYS A 20 -13.07 -24.60 12.83
N LEU A 21 -12.69 -23.78 11.84
CA LEU A 21 -13.45 -22.59 11.44
C LEU A 21 -14.79 -22.94 10.78
N LEU A 22 -14.87 -24.07 10.06
CA LEU A 22 -16.11 -24.64 9.52
C LEU A 22 -17.02 -25.23 10.61
N ALA A 23 -16.44 -25.74 11.70
CA ALA A 23 -17.16 -26.33 12.82
C ALA A 23 -17.70 -25.27 13.80
N SER A 24 -17.10 -24.08 13.84
CA SER A 24 -17.71 -22.92 14.50
C SER A 24 -18.70 -22.26 13.55
N GLU A 25 -19.95 -22.08 13.96
CA GLU A 25 -20.88 -21.15 13.29
C GLU A 25 -20.30 -19.73 13.41
N PHE A 26 -19.42 -19.38 12.48
CA PHE A 26 -18.84 -18.04 12.35
C PHE A 26 -19.88 -17.15 11.67
N GLU A 27 -21.06 -16.99 12.29
CA GLU A 27 -21.92 -15.85 12.02
C GLU A 27 -21.23 -14.59 12.57
N MET A 28 -20.12 -14.19 11.93
CA MET A 28 -19.63 -12.85 12.15
C MET A 28 -20.69 -11.91 11.61
N THR A 29 -21.32 -11.20 12.53
CA THR A 29 -22.17 -10.03 12.35
C THR A 29 -21.37 -8.84 11.79
N LEU A 30 -20.53 -9.08 10.78
CA LEU A 30 -19.74 -8.09 10.03
C LEU A 30 -20.64 -6.96 9.51
N LEU A 31 -21.88 -7.29 9.14
CA LEU A 31 -22.89 -6.33 8.70
C LEU A 31 -23.35 -5.42 9.84
N GLN A 32 -23.51 -5.95 11.07
CA GLN A 32 -23.95 -5.17 12.22
C GLN A 32 -22.86 -4.23 12.72
N THR A 33 -21.58 -4.61 12.58
CA THR A 33 -20.43 -3.79 12.98
C THR A 33 -19.85 -2.95 11.83
N ALA A 34 -20.45 -3.00 10.64
CA ALA A 34 -19.89 -2.37 9.44
C ALA A 34 -19.80 -0.85 9.59
N PHE A 35 -20.77 -0.25 10.29
CA PHE A 35 -20.81 1.20 10.49
C PHE A 35 -19.67 1.67 11.40
N GLU A 36 -19.47 1.01 12.54
CA GLU A 36 -18.40 1.28 13.48
C GLU A 36 -17.03 1.04 12.83
N ALA A 37 -16.90 -0.05 12.07
CA ALA A 37 -15.68 -0.35 11.33
C ALA A 37 -15.33 0.75 10.32
N THR A 38 -16.32 1.24 9.54
CA THR A 38 -16.10 2.36 8.63
C THR A 38 -15.64 3.61 9.39
N LEU A 39 -16.29 3.96 10.52
CA LEU A 39 -15.90 5.13 11.31
C LEU A 39 -14.47 5.04 11.82
N VAL A 40 -14.03 3.87 12.29
CA VAL A 40 -12.64 3.65 12.72
C VAL A 40 -11.67 3.83 11.55
N ILE A 41 -11.98 3.25 10.37
CA ILE A 41 -11.14 3.37 9.17
C ILE A 41 -11.08 4.84 8.70
N THR A 42 -12.20 5.56 8.71
CA THR A 42 -12.27 6.99 8.39
C THR A 42 -11.42 7.80 9.38
N GLY A 43 -11.54 7.53 10.68
CA GLY A 43 -10.73 8.19 11.71
C GLY A 43 -9.22 7.96 11.53
N LEU A 44 -8.81 6.72 11.27
CA LEU A 44 -7.41 6.38 10.95
C LEU A 44 -6.91 7.10 9.69
N THR A 45 -7.75 7.18 8.66
CA THR A 45 -7.44 7.89 7.42
C THR A 45 -7.19 9.38 7.69
N VAL A 46 -8.02 10.02 8.51
CA VAL A 46 -7.84 11.42 8.91
C VAL A 46 -6.53 11.61 9.69
N LEU A 47 -6.20 10.70 10.61
CA LEU A 47 -4.94 10.76 11.37
C LEU A 47 -3.71 10.69 10.46
N PHE A 48 -3.70 9.78 9.48
CA PHE A 48 -2.60 9.70 8.53
C PHE A 48 -2.53 10.92 7.61
N ILE A 49 -3.66 11.49 7.19
CA ILE A 49 -3.68 12.75 6.42
C ILE A 49 -3.07 13.90 7.24
N ILE A 50 -3.43 14.03 8.52
CA ILE A 50 -2.83 15.02 9.43
C ILE A 50 -1.32 14.80 9.56
N TYR A 51 -0.90 13.54 9.70
CA TYR A 51 0.52 13.18 9.72
C TYR A 51 1.23 13.62 8.44
N CYS A 52 0.65 13.38 7.26
CA CYS A 52 1.17 13.83 5.96
C CYS A 52 1.33 15.35 5.91
N PHE A 53 0.29 16.11 6.29
CA PHE A 53 0.38 17.58 6.34
C PHE A 53 1.50 18.05 7.26
N SER A 54 1.62 17.44 8.45
CA SER A 54 2.69 17.78 9.41
C SER A 54 4.09 17.46 8.85
N GLY A 55 4.25 16.34 8.14
CA GLY A 55 5.50 15.94 7.49
C GLY A 55 5.90 16.90 6.38
N ILE A 56 4.95 17.25 5.50
CA ILE A 56 5.14 18.22 4.41
C ILE A 56 5.54 19.59 4.96
N SER A 57 4.86 20.08 6.00
CA SER A 57 5.20 21.34 6.65
C SER A 57 6.58 21.31 7.30
N ARG A 58 6.96 20.19 7.95
CA ARG A 58 8.31 20.00 8.51
C ARG A 58 9.38 20.01 7.42
N MET A 59 9.14 19.36 6.29
CA MET A 59 10.06 19.38 5.14
C MET A 59 10.25 20.81 4.62
N LYS A 60 9.16 21.54 4.36
CA LYS A 60 9.23 22.94 3.90
C LYS A 60 10.01 23.85 4.85
N LYS A 61 9.83 23.69 6.17
CA LYS A 61 10.57 24.46 7.19
C LYS A 61 12.07 24.13 7.21
N ARG A 62 12.45 22.89 6.91
CA ARG A 62 13.87 22.48 6.89
C ARG A 62 14.61 23.01 5.66
N VAL A 63 13.91 23.21 4.55
CA VAL A 63 14.49 23.79 3.32
C VAL A 63 15.00 25.22 3.53
N SER A 64 14.42 25.98 4.48
CA SER A 64 14.87 27.34 4.78
C SER A 64 16.05 27.43 5.76
N LEU A 65 16.59 26.30 6.23
CA LEU A 65 17.74 26.29 7.13
C LEU A 65 19.02 26.34 6.31
N SER A 66 19.89 27.33 6.57
CA SER A 66 21.25 27.36 6.02
C SER A 66 22.18 26.55 6.92
N VAL A 67 22.44 25.30 6.55
CA VAL A 67 23.38 24.40 7.22
C VAL A 67 24.56 24.09 6.29
N SER A 68 25.71 23.71 6.82
CA SER A 68 26.91 23.39 6.02
C SER A 68 27.75 22.30 6.70
N GLY A 69 28.40 21.45 5.90
CA GLY A 69 29.24 20.35 6.42
C GLY A 69 28.40 19.19 6.91
N ASP A 70 28.80 18.55 8.01
CA ASP A 70 28.13 17.35 8.54
C ASP A 70 26.63 17.55 8.85
N GLU A 71 26.22 18.79 9.18
CA GLU A 71 24.82 19.13 9.43
C GLU A 71 23.94 19.10 8.17
N GLU A 72 24.53 19.31 6.98
CA GLU A 72 23.85 19.23 5.69
C GLU A 72 23.50 17.77 5.36
N ASP A 73 24.47 16.87 5.50
CA ASP A 73 24.30 15.43 5.28
C ASP A 73 23.23 14.84 6.22
N GLU A 74 23.27 15.21 7.51
CA GLU A 74 22.26 14.78 8.48
C GLU A 74 20.85 15.28 8.13
N LEU A 75 20.76 16.53 7.65
CA LEU A 75 19.51 17.15 7.24
C LEU A 75 18.92 16.47 6.00
N GLU A 76 19.75 16.13 5.01
CA GLU A 76 19.34 15.38 3.82
C GLU A 76 18.77 14.00 4.20
N VAL A 77 19.49 13.23 5.02
CA VAL A 77 19.03 11.91 5.49
C VAL A 77 17.68 12.04 6.22
N LYS A 78 17.53 13.05 7.07
CA LYS A 78 16.30 13.29 7.82
C LYS A 78 15.14 13.69 6.92
N GLN A 79 15.40 14.49 5.88
CA GLN A 79 14.39 14.88 4.89
C GLN A 79 13.97 13.70 4.03
N TYR A 80 14.92 12.86 3.58
CA TYR A 80 14.62 11.64 2.84
C TYR A 80 13.74 10.68 3.65
N ARG A 81 14.09 10.41 4.92
CA ARG A 81 13.26 9.60 5.82
C ARG A 81 11.85 10.19 5.99
N THR A 82 11.76 11.49 6.21
CA THR A 82 10.46 12.17 6.35
C THR A 82 9.64 12.05 5.07
N PHE A 83 10.26 12.15 3.89
CA PHE A 83 9.59 11.98 2.60
C PHE A 83 9.07 10.55 2.42
N THR A 84 9.87 9.53 2.72
CA THR A 84 9.46 8.13 2.62
C THR A 84 8.33 7.81 3.59
N ASP A 85 8.39 8.31 4.84
CA ASP A 85 7.33 8.13 5.83
C ASP A 85 6.01 8.80 5.42
N VAL A 86 6.08 10.02 4.90
CA VAL A 86 4.91 10.75 4.38
C VAL A 86 4.31 10.02 3.17
N THR A 87 5.17 9.52 2.27
CA THR A 87 4.72 8.77 1.09
C THR A 87 4.01 7.49 1.50
N LEU A 88 4.56 6.74 2.45
CA LEU A 88 3.94 5.53 3.00
C LEU A 88 2.60 5.85 3.68
N ALA A 89 2.57 6.85 4.56
CA ALA A 89 1.35 7.27 5.25
C ALA A 89 0.26 7.71 4.27
N ASN A 90 0.62 8.41 3.20
CA ASN A 90 -0.32 8.81 2.16
C ASN A 90 -0.85 7.60 1.39
N THR A 91 0.00 6.65 1.00
CA THR A 91 -0.42 5.40 0.35
C THR A 91 -1.38 4.60 1.22
N VAL A 92 -1.09 4.45 2.52
CA VAL A 92 -1.98 3.79 3.48
C VAL A 92 -3.32 4.52 3.58
N SER A 93 -3.31 5.85 3.69
CA SER A 93 -4.53 6.67 3.72
C SER A 93 -5.39 6.46 2.47
N THR A 94 -4.78 6.44 1.29
CA THR A 94 -5.49 6.21 0.03
C THR A 94 -6.16 4.82 0.04
N ILE A 95 -5.44 3.77 0.44
CA ILE A 95 -6.00 2.41 0.50
C ILE A 95 -7.16 2.34 1.51
N LEU A 96 -6.99 2.90 2.71
CA LEU A 96 -8.04 2.92 3.74
C LEU A 96 -9.28 3.67 3.27
N SER A 97 -9.11 4.80 2.56
CA SER A 97 -10.24 5.56 2.01
C SER A 97 -11.04 4.76 0.97
N ILE A 98 -10.35 3.99 0.10
CA ILE A 98 -11.01 3.11 -0.88
C ILE A 98 -11.78 1.99 -0.18
N ILE A 99 -11.17 1.37 0.84
CA ILE A 99 -11.83 0.31 1.64
C ILE A 99 -13.09 0.88 2.32
N ALA A 100 -13.00 2.06 2.94
CA ALA A 100 -14.12 2.70 3.60
C ALA A 100 -15.26 3.02 2.63
N ILE A 101 -14.96 3.57 1.44
CA ILE A 101 -15.96 3.80 0.38
C ILE A 101 -16.62 2.47 -0.02
N GLY A 102 -15.84 1.42 -0.22
CA GLY A 102 -16.34 0.09 -0.59
C GLY A 102 -17.30 -0.48 0.45
N ILE A 103 -16.91 -0.48 1.73
CA ILE A 103 -17.77 -0.93 2.83
C ILE A 103 -19.06 -0.09 2.89
N SER A 104 -18.95 1.25 2.82
CA SER A 104 -20.11 2.12 2.90
C SER A 104 -21.12 1.90 1.77
N ILE A 105 -20.65 1.67 0.54
CA ILE A 105 -21.54 1.40 -0.61
C ILE A 105 -22.21 0.04 -0.45
N VAL A 106 -21.44 -1.01 -0.12
CA VAL A 106 -21.96 -2.39 -0.02
C VAL A 106 -22.98 -2.53 1.12
N THR A 107 -22.81 -1.76 2.20
CA THR A 107 -23.67 -1.83 3.39
C THR A 107 -24.73 -0.72 3.45
N GLU A 108 -24.93 0.00 2.34
CA GLU A 108 -25.94 1.06 2.21
C GLU A 108 -25.87 2.11 3.34
N GLN A 109 -24.64 2.46 3.74
CA GLN A 109 -24.38 3.44 4.78
C GLN A 109 -24.84 4.85 4.37
N PRO A 110 -25.06 5.75 5.35
CA PRO A 110 -25.61 7.06 5.05
C PRO A 110 -24.70 7.86 4.11
N LEU A 111 -25.32 8.59 3.18
CA LEU A 111 -24.66 9.28 2.06
C LEU A 111 -23.54 10.23 2.50
N TRP A 112 -23.68 10.88 3.67
CA TRP A 112 -22.65 11.78 4.20
C TRP A 112 -21.33 11.06 4.48
N LEU A 113 -21.36 9.79 4.90
CA LEU A 113 -20.16 8.99 5.18
C LEU A 113 -19.45 8.58 3.90
N ILE A 114 -20.22 8.21 2.87
CA ILE A 114 -19.69 7.92 1.52
C ILE A 114 -19.00 9.16 0.95
N LEU A 115 -19.66 10.32 0.98
CA LEU A 115 -19.10 11.59 0.50
C LEU A 115 -17.84 12.00 1.28
N THR A 116 -17.84 11.79 2.60
CA THR A 116 -16.68 12.09 3.45
C THR A 116 -15.47 11.26 3.02
N ASN A 117 -15.63 9.94 2.87
CA ASN A 117 -14.53 9.07 2.46
C ASN A 117 -14.07 9.35 1.01
N ALA A 118 -14.99 9.70 0.11
CA ALA A 118 -14.64 10.15 -1.24
C ALA A 118 -13.83 11.46 -1.23
N ALA A 119 -14.19 12.42 -0.39
CA ALA A 119 -13.42 13.65 -0.21
C ALA A 119 -12.02 13.37 0.36
N LEU A 120 -11.91 12.48 1.36
CA LEU A 120 -10.62 12.06 1.91
C LEU A 120 -9.74 11.39 0.85
N PHE A 121 -10.31 10.51 0.01
CA PHE A 121 -9.59 9.92 -1.12
C PHE A 121 -9.00 11.00 -2.03
N LEU A 122 -9.80 11.99 -2.45
CA LEU A 122 -9.32 13.10 -3.29
C LEU A 122 -8.21 13.91 -2.60
N ILE A 123 -8.32 14.15 -1.29
CA ILE A 123 -7.27 14.82 -0.51
C ILE A 123 -5.96 14.02 -0.57
N THR A 124 -5.99 12.69 -0.41
CA THR A 124 -4.77 11.86 -0.50
C THR A 124 -4.13 11.88 -1.88
N VAL A 125 -4.94 11.95 -2.95
CA VAL A 125 -4.44 12.12 -4.32
C VAL A 125 -3.71 13.46 -4.45
N ILE A 126 -4.30 14.55 -3.97
CA ILE A 126 -3.67 15.88 -3.98
C ILE A 126 -2.37 15.87 -3.16
N LEU A 127 -2.38 15.28 -1.97
CA LEU A 127 -1.19 15.17 -1.11
C LEU A 127 -0.05 14.40 -1.78
N SER A 128 -0.35 13.41 -2.61
CA SER A 128 0.67 12.69 -3.39
C SER A 128 1.41 13.64 -4.34
N TYR A 129 0.68 14.49 -5.06
CA TYR A 129 1.28 15.49 -5.95
C TYR A 129 2.07 16.55 -5.18
N VAL A 130 1.53 17.04 -4.06
CA VAL A 130 2.21 18.03 -3.21
C VAL A 130 3.50 17.47 -2.64
N SER A 131 3.51 16.21 -2.17
CA SER A 131 4.69 15.58 -1.59
C SER A 131 5.85 15.50 -2.58
N ILE A 132 5.60 15.10 -3.83
CA ILE A 132 6.63 15.09 -4.88
C ILE A 132 7.08 16.51 -5.24
N SER A 133 6.16 17.48 -5.22
CA SER A 133 6.50 18.88 -5.49
C SER A 133 7.39 19.47 -4.41
N VAL A 134 7.19 19.10 -3.14
CA VAL A 134 8.08 19.49 -2.05
C VAL A 134 9.45 18.83 -2.13
N LEU A 135 9.53 17.60 -2.63
CA LEU A 135 10.82 16.94 -2.85
C LEU A 135 11.72 17.73 -3.82
N LYS A 136 11.13 18.38 -4.84
CA LYS A 136 11.86 19.28 -5.75
C LYS A 136 12.44 20.52 -5.05
N LEU A 137 11.76 21.01 -4.02
CA LEU A 137 12.26 22.12 -3.21
C LEU A 137 13.39 21.69 -2.28
N VAL A 138 13.35 20.43 -1.83
CA VAL A 138 14.37 19.83 -0.97
C VAL A 138 15.67 19.58 -1.72
N TYR A 139 15.58 19.08 -2.96
CA TYR A 139 16.75 18.82 -3.80
C TYR A 139 16.76 19.75 -5.03
N PRO A 140 16.99 21.07 -4.87
CA PRO A 140 16.93 22.02 -5.97
C PRO A 140 18.00 21.75 -7.03
N ASN A 141 19.14 21.18 -6.63
CA ASN A 141 20.26 20.84 -7.50
C ASN A 141 20.02 19.55 -8.31
N ARG A 142 19.02 18.74 -7.94
CA ARG A 142 18.65 17.53 -8.69
C ARG A 142 17.51 17.88 -9.64
N HIS A 143 17.70 17.62 -10.93
CA HIS A 143 16.65 17.78 -11.95
C HIS A 143 15.59 16.67 -11.87
N LEU A 144 14.84 16.64 -10.74
CA LEU A 144 13.80 15.66 -10.48
C LEU A 144 12.67 15.80 -11.52
N PRO A 145 12.23 14.68 -12.16
CA PRO A 145 11.15 14.72 -13.15
C PRO A 145 9.84 15.17 -12.50
N SER A 146 8.93 15.73 -13.32
CA SER A 146 7.60 16.08 -12.85
C SER A 146 6.72 14.83 -12.70
N PRO A 147 5.81 14.77 -11.71
CA PRO A 147 4.90 13.63 -11.53
C PRO A 147 4.09 13.26 -12.79
N THR A 148 3.88 14.23 -13.68
CA THR A 148 3.12 14.10 -14.93
C THR A 148 3.97 13.65 -16.12
N ASP A 149 5.28 13.42 -15.93
CA ASP A 149 6.17 12.98 -17.00
C ASP A 149 5.88 11.53 -17.41
N LYS A 150 5.70 11.29 -18.72
CA LYS A 150 5.38 9.95 -19.27
C LYS A 150 6.35 8.84 -18.87
N ASP A 151 7.63 9.17 -18.70
CA ASP A 151 8.69 8.23 -18.30
C ASP A 151 9.24 8.57 -16.91
N TYR A 152 8.41 9.08 -15.98
CA TYR A 152 8.81 9.50 -14.64
C TYR A 152 9.76 8.49 -13.96
N GLY A 153 9.39 7.21 -13.90
CA GLY A 153 10.21 6.18 -13.26
C GLY A 153 11.57 5.96 -13.93
N LYS A 154 11.67 6.02 -15.26
CA LYS A 154 12.95 5.90 -15.96
C LYS A 154 13.82 7.13 -15.74
N LYS A 155 13.22 8.33 -15.82
CA LYS A 155 13.93 9.59 -15.56
C LYS A 155 14.43 9.65 -14.13
N LEU A 156 13.60 9.23 -13.16
CA LEU A 156 13.97 9.17 -11.75
C LEU A 156 15.13 8.21 -11.52
N LEU A 157 15.08 7.00 -12.10
CA LEU A 157 16.20 6.07 -12.02
C LEU A 157 17.46 6.64 -12.70
N ALA A 158 17.35 7.33 -13.83
CA ALA A 158 18.50 7.86 -14.55
C ALA A 158 19.27 8.95 -13.77
N ILE A 159 18.57 9.75 -12.95
CA ILE A 159 19.17 10.80 -12.13
C ILE A 159 19.60 10.32 -10.72
N SER A 160 19.18 9.12 -10.32
CA SER A 160 19.56 8.53 -9.04
C SER A 160 21.00 8.02 -9.11
N ASP A 161 21.74 8.12 -8.01
CA ASP A 161 23.07 7.55 -7.90
C ASP A 161 23.02 6.00 -7.89
N GLU A 162 24.14 5.33 -8.18
CA GLU A 162 24.25 3.87 -8.18
C GLU A 162 23.90 3.25 -6.82
N GLY A 163 24.27 3.92 -5.71
CA GLY A 163 23.86 3.49 -4.37
C GLY A 163 22.34 3.55 -4.18
N GLU A 164 21.70 4.66 -4.56
CA GLU A 164 20.25 4.84 -4.47
C GLU A 164 19.51 3.85 -5.37
N LYS A 165 19.98 3.63 -6.61
CA LYS A 165 19.44 2.62 -7.53
C LYS A 165 19.50 1.23 -6.93
N HIS A 166 20.61 0.86 -6.31
CA HIS A 166 20.76 -0.46 -5.69
C HIS A 166 19.70 -0.67 -4.61
N VAL A 167 19.52 0.29 -3.70
CA VAL A 167 18.50 0.22 -2.63
C VAL A 167 17.08 0.19 -3.20
N MET A 168 16.78 1.01 -4.20
CA MET A 168 15.45 1.03 -4.84
C MET A 168 15.13 -0.29 -5.55
N LEU A 169 16.08 -0.86 -6.28
CA LEU A 169 15.90 -2.13 -7.00
C LEU A 169 15.80 -3.31 -6.05
N ASP A 170 16.62 -3.33 -4.99
CA ASP A 170 16.55 -4.35 -3.94
C ASP A 170 15.18 -4.33 -3.24
N GLY A 171 14.70 -3.15 -2.86
CA GLY A 171 13.36 -2.97 -2.31
C GLY A 171 12.25 -3.42 -3.26
N LEU A 172 12.38 -3.11 -4.56
CA LEU A 172 11.42 -3.53 -5.58
C LEU A 172 11.38 -5.06 -5.74
N PHE A 173 12.54 -5.72 -5.72
CA PHE A 173 12.63 -7.18 -5.84
C PHE A 173 11.98 -7.89 -4.66
N HIS A 174 12.29 -7.46 -3.43
CA HIS A 174 11.66 -7.99 -2.22
C HIS A 174 10.15 -7.73 -2.19
N THR A 175 9.71 -6.55 -2.63
CA THR A 175 8.28 -6.21 -2.73
C THR A 175 7.56 -7.11 -3.73
N PHE A 176 8.16 -7.39 -4.89
CA PHE A 176 7.58 -8.32 -5.88
C PHE A 176 7.41 -9.74 -5.31
N GLN A 177 8.39 -10.24 -4.55
CA GLN A 177 8.27 -11.54 -3.89
C GLN A 177 7.20 -11.54 -2.80
N MET A 178 7.16 -10.52 -1.95
CA MET A 178 6.14 -10.38 -0.91
C MET A 178 4.74 -10.27 -1.49
N MET A 179 4.56 -9.51 -2.57
CA MET A 179 3.29 -9.40 -3.28
C MET A 179 2.79 -10.76 -3.78
N ASN A 180 3.67 -11.61 -4.32
CA ASN A 180 3.32 -12.97 -4.74
C ASN A 180 2.84 -13.83 -3.57
N ILE A 181 3.57 -13.78 -2.44
CA ILE A 181 3.21 -14.52 -1.23
C ILE A 181 1.86 -14.04 -0.68
N LEU A 182 1.66 -12.72 -0.57
CA LEU A 182 0.48 -12.12 0.01
C LEU A 182 -0.77 -12.32 -0.86
N LEU A 183 -0.68 -12.15 -2.19
CA LEU A 183 -1.83 -12.40 -3.07
C LEU A 183 -2.20 -13.87 -3.13
N THR A 184 -1.21 -14.77 -3.10
CA THR A 184 -1.46 -16.22 -2.98
C THR A 184 -2.12 -16.56 -1.64
N GLY A 185 -1.61 -16.00 -0.54
CA GLY A 185 -2.20 -16.13 0.79
C GLY A 185 -3.64 -15.59 0.85
N ALA A 186 -3.90 -14.45 0.20
CA ALA A 186 -5.23 -13.86 0.12
C ALA A 186 -6.23 -14.78 -0.60
N MET A 187 -5.82 -15.47 -1.67
CA MET A 187 -6.66 -16.49 -2.31
C MET A 187 -7.01 -17.62 -1.35
N PHE A 188 -6.05 -18.13 -0.56
CA PHE A 188 -6.33 -19.15 0.45
C PHE A 188 -7.30 -18.65 1.53
N ILE A 189 -7.12 -17.42 2.01
CA ILE A 189 -8.03 -16.80 2.98
C ILE A 189 -9.45 -16.70 2.41
N LEU A 190 -9.60 -16.29 1.16
CA LEU A 190 -10.91 -16.20 0.48
C LEU A 190 -11.57 -17.58 0.32
N ILE A 191 -10.80 -18.63 0.04
CA ILE A 191 -11.31 -20.01 -0.03
C ILE A 191 -11.85 -20.44 1.34
N VAL A 192 -11.06 -20.25 2.40
CA VAL A 192 -11.46 -20.61 3.78
C VAL A 192 -12.71 -19.82 4.19
N TYR A 193 -12.75 -18.52 3.91
CA TYR A 193 -13.94 -17.69 4.16
C TYR A 193 -15.15 -18.16 3.35
N SER A 194 -14.97 -18.50 2.07
CA SER A 194 -16.06 -18.98 1.21
C SER A 194 -16.69 -20.27 1.71
N LEU A 195 -15.89 -21.16 2.30
CA LEU A 195 -16.37 -22.40 2.90
C LEU A 195 -17.04 -22.13 4.25
N GLY A 196 -16.41 -21.33 5.12
CA GLY A 196 -16.89 -21.06 6.48
C GLY A 196 -18.17 -20.22 6.54
N ALA A 197 -18.30 -19.21 5.68
CA ALA A 197 -19.45 -18.30 5.66
C ALA A 197 -20.58 -18.76 4.71
N ASN A 198 -20.44 -19.90 4.02
CA ASN A 198 -21.36 -20.38 2.96
C ASN A 198 -21.68 -19.33 1.86
N HIS A 199 -20.83 -18.31 1.72
CA HIS A 199 -20.95 -17.26 0.70
C HIS A 199 -19.82 -17.39 -0.31
N SER A 200 -20.17 -17.69 -1.57
CA SER A 200 -19.19 -17.90 -2.65
C SER A 200 -18.28 -16.68 -2.87
N GLN A 201 -16.97 -16.88 -2.74
CA GLN A 201 -15.93 -15.88 -3.08
C GLN A 201 -15.24 -16.17 -4.42
N LEU A 202 -15.84 -17.00 -5.27
CA LEU A 202 -15.24 -17.47 -6.52
C LEU A 202 -14.83 -16.31 -7.44
N PHE A 203 -15.67 -15.27 -7.55
CA PHE A 203 -15.35 -14.07 -8.33
C PHE A 203 -14.07 -13.38 -7.83
N SER A 204 -13.98 -13.11 -6.53
CA SER A 204 -12.81 -12.47 -5.90
C SER A 204 -11.53 -13.28 -6.12
N ILE A 205 -11.60 -14.61 -5.99
CA ILE A 205 -10.46 -15.51 -6.22
C ILE A 205 -9.97 -15.43 -7.67
N ILE A 206 -10.88 -15.45 -8.65
CA ILE A 206 -10.52 -15.33 -10.07
C ILE A 206 -9.85 -13.98 -10.34
N VAL A 207 -10.41 -12.88 -9.82
CA VAL A 207 -9.84 -11.54 -10.02
C VAL A 207 -8.43 -11.44 -9.45
N VAL A 208 -8.23 -11.90 -8.21
CA VAL A 208 -6.89 -11.94 -7.59
C VAL A 208 -5.92 -12.81 -8.39
N GLY A 209 -6.38 -13.98 -8.86
CA GLY A 209 -5.58 -14.87 -9.71
C GLY A 209 -5.16 -14.22 -11.03
N LEU A 210 -6.06 -13.52 -11.72
CA LEU A 210 -5.74 -12.78 -12.95
C LEU A 210 -4.72 -11.66 -12.70
N VAL A 211 -4.89 -10.89 -11.62
CA VAL A 211 -3.92 -9.85 -11.22
C VAL A 211 -2.55 -10.48 -11.00
N LEU A 212 -2.48 -11.59 -10.28
CA LEU A 212 -1.22 -12.30 -10.02
C LEU A 212 -0.55 -12.80 -11.32
N ILE A 213 -1.34 -13.37 -12.24
CA ILE A 213 -0.85 -13.82 -13.55
C ILE A 213 -0.28 -12.65 -14.35
N ILE A 214 -1.02 -11.54 -14.45
CA ILE A 214 -0.61 -10.36 -15.22
C ILE A 214 0.68 -9.76 -14.67
N LEU A 215 0.78 -9.61 -13.34
CA LEU A 215 1.97 -9.05 -12.69
C LEU A 215 3.21 -9.91 -12.93
N ASN A 216 3.09 -11.24 -12.79
CA ASN A 216 4.18 -12.16 -13.06
C ASN A 216 4.57 -12.20 -14.54
N ALA A 217 3.57 -12.25 -15.44
CA ALA A 217 3.82 -12.23 -16.87
C ALA A 217 4.56 -10.95 -17.28
N TYR A 218 4.11 -9.78 -16.81
CA TYR A 218 4.75 -8.51 -17.10
C TYR A 218 6.20 -8.48 -16.61
N TYR A 219 6.44 -8.89 -15.36
CA TYR A 219 7.79 -8.92 -14.77
C TYR A 219 8.73 -9.85 -15.56
N MET A 220 8.31 -11.09 -15.82
CA MET A 220 9.12 -12.08 -16.52
C MET A 220 9.36 -11.70 -17.98
N LEU A 221 8.36 -11.19 -18.69
CA LEU A 221 8.51 -10.71 -20.06
C LEU A 221 9.46 -9.50 -20.13
N LYS A 222 9.43 -8.62 -19.13
CA LYS A 222 10.32 -7.46 -19.07
C LYS A 222 11.77 -7.86 -18.84
N ILE A 223 12.05 -8.89 -18.04
CA ILE A 223 13.39 -9.44 -17.85
C ILE A 223 13.86 -10.18 -19.09
N ARG A 224 13.01 -11.04 -19.67
CA ARG A 224 13.34 -11.84 -20.86
C ARG A 224 13.70 -10.98 -22.07
N ASN A 225 13.01 -9.85 -22.24
CA ASN A 225 13.23 -8.94 -23.37
C ASN A 225 14.36 -7.92 -23.11
N ARG A 226 15.25 -8.18 -22.14
CA ARG A 226 16.56 -7.52 -22.03
C ARG A 226 17.63 -8.42 -22.62
#